data_AF-A0A6M5IWK7-F1
#
_entry.id   AF-A0A6M5IWK7-F1
#
_cell.length_a   1.000
_cell.length_b   1.000
_cell.length_c   1.000
_cell.angle_alpha   90.00
_cell.angle_beta   90.00
_cell.angle_gamma   90.00
#
_symmetry.space_group_name_H-M   'P 1'
#
loop_
_entity.id
_entity.type
_entity.pdbx_description
1 polymer ?
#
loop_
_entity_poly.entity_id
_entity_poly.type
_entity_poly.pdbx_seq_one_letter_code
_entity_poly.pdbx_strand_id
1 'polypeptide(L)'
;MPDASFGGDQHLHALIDHLGHDLDPSILIGGWATFELVGGEISKDIDLIIFSDEVRAKIEDRVADLSKSSHLQGKKWRGTIEGVYLDIYLPHQSQLGDKLRLRVEVLAKYTEPEAHKGWRLLTIEAHTVTKLAAILDRPDSLKGQKDAGELLRLIKKGVDARVACDVLVEATAGPVEDIPDLIQRAFLLIAEKSGANKADRRMLDRLRREWVDAAQDAVRSGERILPPFD
;
A
#
# COMPACT_ATOMS: atom_id res chain seq x y z
N MET A 1 -23.56 -19.48 22.88
CA MET A 1 -22.33 -18.75 23.26
C MET A 1 -22.27 -17.53 22.38
N PRO A 2 -22.51 -16.32 22.91
CA PRO A 2 -22.40 -15.10 22.13
C PRO A 2 -20.93 -14.84 21.77
N ASP A 3 -20.76 -14.24 20.61
CA ASP A 3 -19.59 -14.24 19.75
C ASP A 3 -18.52 -13.27 20.26
N ALA A 4 -17.38 -13.79 20.74
CA ALA A 4 -16.26 -13.01 21.26
C ALA A 4 -15.58 -12.13 20.18
N SER A 5 -15.91 -12.32 18.90
CA SER A 5 -15.38 -11.54 17.78
C SER A 5 -15.96 -10.11 17.72
N PHE A 6 -17.24 -9.93 18.02
CA PHE A 6 -17.93 -8.63 17.89
C PHE A 6 -17.39 -7.55 18.84
N GLY A 7 -16.93 -7.93 20.03
CA GLY A 7 -16.31 -6.99 20.98
C GLY A 7 -14.88 -6.61 20.62
N GLY A 8 -14.13 -7.53 20.00
CA GLY A 8 -12.75 -7.30 19.58
C GLY A 8 -12.66 -6.32 18.41
N ASP A 9 -13.54 -6.47 17.42
CA ASP A 9 -13.52 -5.61 16.23
C ASP A 9 -13.97 -4.17 16.56
N GLN A 10 -14.97 -3.99 17.42
CA GLN A 10 -15.40 -2.66 17.87
C GLN A 10 -14.32 -1.93 18.66
N HIS A 11 -13.62 -2.64 19.56
CA HIS A 11 -12.50 -2.07 20.29
C HIS A 11 -11.36 -1.66 19.35
N LEU A 12 -11.05 -2.51 18.36
CA LEU A 12 -10.03 -2.23 17.37
C LEU A 12 -10.36 -1.01 16.50
N HIS A 13 -11.62 -0.85 16.07
CA HIS A 13 -12.07 0.36 15.38
C HIS A 13 -11.90 1.62 16.22
N ALA A 14 -12.33 1.59 17.49
CA ALA A 14 -12.18 2.73 18.39
C ALA A 14 -10.71 3.10 18.61
N LEU A 15 -9.84 2.10 18.72
CA LEU A 15 -8.40 2.31 18.84
C LEU A 15 -7.80 2.93 17.57
N ILE A 16 -8.16 2.44 16.38
CA ILE A 16 -7.70 3.01 15.11
C ILE A 16 -8.12 4.46 14.94
N ASP A 17 -9.38 4.78 15.28
CA ASP A 17 -9.90 6.14 15.19
C ASP A 17 -9.16 7.06 16.18
N HIS A 18 -8.94 6.59 17.41
CA HIS A 18 -8.17 7.34 18.42
C HIS A 18 -6.72 7.58 17.98
N LEU A 19 -6.04 6.53 17.49
CA LEU A 19 -4.66 6.63 16.98
C LEU A 19 -4.54 7.58 15.80
N GLY A 20 -5.55 7.65 14.93
CA GLY A 20 -5.54 8.56 13.79
C GLY A 20 -5.48 10.01 14.20
N HIS A 21 -6.23 10.39 15.23
CA HIS A 21 -6.17 11.74 15.79
C HIS A 21 -4.85 12.00 16.54
N ASP A 22 -4.36 11.02 17.31
CA ASP A 22 -3.14 11.19 18.10
C ASP A 22 -1.86 11.27 17.24
N LEU A 23 -1.86 10.57 16.11
CA LEU A 23 -0.73 10.46 15.18
C LEU A 23 -0.89 11.35 13.93
N ASP A 24 -1.80 12.32 13.92
CA ASP A 24 -1.89 13.31 12.85
C ASP A 24 -0.66 14.27 12.88
N PRO A 25 0.01 14.53 11.74
CA PRO A 25 -0.20 13.95 10.42
C PRO A 25 0.54 12.63 10.19
N SER A 26 -0.21 11.63 9.76
CA SER A 26 0.29 10.34 9.28
C SER A 26 -0.59 9.80 8.15
N ILE A 27 -0.01 8.95 7.30
CA ILE A 27 -0.71 8.30 6.20
C ILE A 27 -0.95 6.85 6.56
N LEU A 28 -2.20 6.43 6.58
CA LEU A 28 -2.60 5.04 6.75
C LEU A 28 -2.47 4.31 5.41
N ILE A 29 -1.80 3.16 5.42
CA ILE A 29 -1.66 2.26 4.26
C ILE A 29 -2.08 0.83 4.66
N GLY A 30 -1.71 -0.17 3.86
CA GLY A 30 -1.94 -1.57 4.22
C GLY A 30 -3.42 -1.97 4.20
N GLY A 31 -3.79 -2.96 5.01
CA GLY A 31 -5.15 -3.52 5.00
C GLY A 31 -6.23 -2.56 5.53
N TRP A 32 -5.87 -1.70 6.49
CA TRP A 32 -6.78 -0.69 7.03
C TRP A 32 -7.14 0.38 6.00
N ALA A 33 -6.16 0.89 5.24
CA ALA A 33 -6.45 1.80 4.15
C ALA A 33 -7.32 1.15 3.06
N THR A 34 -7.11 -0.13 2.75
CA THR A 34 -8.01 -0.86 1.83
C THR A 34 -9.44 -0.88 2.37
N PHE A 35 -9.61 -1.17 3.66
CA PHE A 35 -10.92 -1.21 4.30
C PHE A 35 -11.64 0.14 4.21
N GLU A 36 -10.95 1.25 4.49
CA GLU A 36 -11.55 2.58 4.40
C GLU A 36 -11.89 2.97 2.94
N LEU A 37 -11.09 2.55 1.95
CA LEU A 37 -11.31 2.87 0.54
C LEU A 37 -12.42 2.03 -0.12
N VAL A 38 -12.47 0.71 0.16
CA VAL A 38 -13.33 -0.24 -0.57
C VAL A 38 -13.99 -1.31 0.31
N GLY A 39 -13.82 -1.25 1.62
CA GLY A 39 -14.27 -2.26 2.57
C GLY A 39 -13.51 -3.59 2.45
N GLY A 40 -13.97 -4.60 3.19
CA GLY A 40 -13.40 -5.95 3.16
C GLY A 40 -12.96 -6.43 4.53
N GLU A 41 -11.94 -7.30 4.56
CA GLU A 41 -11.42 -7.90 5.79
C GLU A 41 -10.46 -6.95 6.50
N ILE A 42 -10.76 -6.68 7.77
CA ILE A 42 -9.95 -5.83 8.63
C ILE A 42 -8.58 -6.47 8.87
N SER A 43 -7.53 -5.64 8.97
CA SER A 43 -6.18 -6.07 9.31
C SER A 43 -5.96 -6.04 10.83
N LYS A 44 -5.18 -6.98 11.34
CA LYS A 44 -4.68 -6.94 12.73
C LYS A 44 -3.45 -6.05 12.88
N ASP A 45 -2.79 -5.74 11.77
CA ASP A 45 -1.60 -4.92 11.70
C ASP A 45 -2.00 -3.53 11.14
N ILE A 46 -1.43 -2.46 11.70
CA ILE A 46 -1.56 -1.08 11.23
C ILE A 46 -0.27 -0.70 10.50
N ASP A 47 -0.39 -0.33 9.22
CA ASP A 47 0.74 0.12 8.42
C ASP A 47 0.65 1.65 8.23
N LEU A 48 1.71 2.40 8.60
CA LEU A 48 1.71 3.86 8.59
C LEU A 48 2.93 4.46 7.90
N ILE A 49 2.77 5.57 7.20
CA ILE A 49 3.87 6.45 6.79
C ILE A 49 3.84 7.73 7.65
N ILE A 50 4.95 8.06 8.30
CA ILE A 50 5.03 9.23 9.21
C ILE A 50 6.09 10.24 8.76
N PHE A 51 5.71 11.52 8.73
CA PHE A 51 6.53 12.62 8.20
C PHE A 51 7.05 13.54 9.29
N SER A 52 6.27 13.73 10.35
CA SER A 52 6.56 14.68 11.41
C SER A 52 7.47 14.08 12.46
N ASP A 53 8.50 14.82 12.84
CA ASP A 53 9.35 14.47 13.99
C ASP A 53 8.55 14.48 15.31
N GLU A 54 7.47 15.26 15.40
CA GLU A 54 6.55 15.23 16.53
C GLU A 54 5.83 13.88 16.63
N VAL A 55 5.31 13.36 15.51
CA VAL A 55 4.64 12.06 15.46
C VAL A 55 5.63 10.93 15.75
N ARG A 56 6.88 11.05 15.28
CA ARG A 56 7.96 10.11 15.63
C ARG A 56 8.21 10.07 17.14
N ALA A 57 8.31 11.24 17.78
CA ALA A 57 8.51 11.33 19.22
C ALA A 57 7.32 10.72 20.00
N LYS A 58 6.07 10.97 19.56
CA LYS A 58 4.87 10.35 20.16
C LYS A 58 4.90 8.82 20.08
N ILE A 59 5.35 8.27 18.95
CA ILE A 59 5.51 6.82 18.76
C ILE A 59 6.61 6.27 19.66
N GLU A 60 7.77 6.93 19.73
CA GLU A 60 8.86 6.49 20.60
C GLU A 60 8.49 6.48 22.10
N ASP A 61 7.65 7.41 22.53
CA ASP A 61 7.14 7.48 23.91
C ASP A 61 6.09 6.39 24.20
N ARG A 62 5.19 6.12 23.24
CA ARG A 62 4.06 5.20 23.45
C ARG A 62 4.34 3.73 23.14
N VAL A 63 5.30 3.45 22.26
CA VAL A 63 5.60 2.09 21.79
C VAL A 63 6.79 1.53 22.56
N ALA A 64 6.52 0.90 23.70
CA ALA A 64 7.55 0.40 24.59
C ALA A 64 8.47 -0.68 23.95
N ASP A 65 7.95 -1.43 22.98
CA ASP A 65 8.65 -2.51 22.27
C ASP A 65 9.14 -2.08 20.87
N LEU A 66 9.31 -0.77 20.64
CA LEU A 66 9.69 -0.22 19.34
C LEU A 66 11.06 -0.76 18.87
N SER A 67 11.02 -1.63 17.87
CA SER A 67 12.17 -2.16 17.17
C SER A 67 12.42 -1.37 15.89
N LYS A 68 13.65 -0.87 15.75
CA LYS A 68 14.11 -0.13 14.56
C LYS A 68 15.03 -1.05 13.76
N SER A 69 14.52 -1.64 12.68
CA SER A 69 15.35 -2.45 11.79
C SER A 69 15.86 -1.63 10.61
N SER A 70 17.05 -1.97 10.12
CA SER A 70 17.61 -1.45 8.88
C SER A 70 17.94 -2.62 7.96
N HIS A 71 17.30 -2.69 6.80
CA HIS A 71 17.56 -3.69 5.76
C HIS A 71 17.81 -3.00 4.41
N LEU A 72 18.04 -3.78 3.34
CA LEU A 72 18.24 -3.28 1.97
C LEU A 72 17.09 -2.40 1.47
N GLN A 73 15.87 -2.60 1.97
CA GLN A 73 14.67 -1.79 1.68
C GLN A 73 14.54 -0.56 2.58
N GLY A 74 15.55 -0.27 3.40
CA GLY A 74 15.58 0.87 4.30
C GLY A 74 15.26 0.55 5.76
N LYS A 75 15.01 1.59 6.55
CA LYS A 75 14.59 1.50 7.95
C LYS A 75 13.10 1.23 8.03
N LYS A 76 12.69 0.33 8.91
CA LYS A 76 11.30 0.11 9.29
C LYS A 76 11.22 0.12 10.81
N TRP A 77 10.22 0.79 11.36
CA TRP A 77 9.94 0.68 12.79
C TRP A 77 8.79 -0.30 12.97
N ARG A 78 8.91 -1.16 13.98
CA ARG A 78 7.87 -2.10 14.38
C ARG A 78 7.64 -2.02 15.87
N GLY A 79 6.41 -2.15 16.30
CA GLY A 79 6.10 -2.34 17.70
C GLY A 79 4.63 -2.59 17.90
N THR A 80 4.18 -2.44 19.13
CA THR A 80 2.83 -2.79 19.56
C THR A 80 2.24 -1.65 20.39
N ILE A 81 1.03 -1.20 20.05
CA ILE A 81 0.22 -0.31 20.89
C ILE A 81 -1.04 -1.06 21.26
N GLU A 82 -1.30 -1.20 22.56
CA GLU A 82 -2.53 -1.82 23.08
C GLU A 82 -2.81 -3.21 22.47
N GLY A 83 -1.76 -3.98 22.20
CA GLY A 83 -1.86 -5.32 21.60
C GLY A 83 -2.01 -5.36 20.08
N VAL A 84 -2.01 -4.20 19.41
CA VAL A 84 -2.07 -4.08 17.95
C VAL A 84 -0.68 -3.82 17.38
N TYR A 85 -0.30 -4.59 16.36
CA TYR A 85 1.00 -4.45 15.71
C TYR A 85 1.02 -3.22 14.80
N LEU A 86 2.10 -2.45 14.87
CA LEU A 86 2.37 -1.32 13.99
C LEU A 86 3.60 -1.60 13.13
N ASP A 87 3.46 -1.30 11.85
CA ASP A 87 4.49 -1.30 10.84
C ASP A 87 4.64 0.13 10.30
N ILE A 88 5.73 0.80 10.66
CA ILE A 88 5.92 2.23 10.42
C ILE A 88 7.04 2.45 9.41
N TYR A 89 6.72 3.27 8.41
CA TYR A 89 7.57 3.61 7.29
C TYR A 89 7.93 5.10 7.33
N LEU A 90 9.20 5.39 7.08
CA LEU A 90 9.81 6.71 7.19
C LEU A 90 10.22 7.23 5.80
N PRO A 91 9.82 8.46 5.44
CA PRO A 91 10.28 9.14 4.22
C PRO A 91 11.80 9.16 4.09
N HIS A 92 12.29 8.93 2.86
CA HIS A 92 13.71 8.83 2.49
C HIS A 92 14.48 7.70 3.15
N GLN A 93 13.81 6.91 3.98
CA GLN A 93 14.40 5.85 4.76
C GLN A 93 13.72 4.52 4.51
N SER A 94 12.51 4.47 3.95
CA SER A 94 11.78 3.23 3.71
C SER A 94 11.34 3.08 2.25
N GLN A 95 11.36 1.84 1.79
CA GLN A 95 10.79 1.42 0.51
C GLN A 95 9.76 0.31 0.73
N LEU A 96 8.70 0.30 -0.08
CA LEU A 96 7.71 -0.79 -0.08
C LEU A 96 8.02 -1.79 -1.20
N GLY A 97 8.23 -3.04 -0.78
CA GLY A 97 8.46 -4.18 -1.65
C GLY A 97 9.88 -4.29 -2.20
N ASP A 98 10.27 -5.52 -2.49
CA ASP A 98 11.61 -5.94 -2.92
C ASP A 98 11.78 -5.69 -4.42
N LYS A 99 10.73 -5.94 -5.22
CA LYS A 99 10.76 -5.76 -6.67
C LYS A 99 10.54 -4.32 -7.09
N LEU A 100 9.45 -3.70 -6.59
CA LEU A 100 9.07 -2.34 -6.98
C LEU A 100 9.78 -1.26 -6.16
N ARG A 101 10.27 -1.57 -4.95
CA ARG A 101 11.09 -0.65 -4.14
C ARG A 101 10.50 0.75 -4.04
N LEU A 102 9.21 0.84 -3.73
CA LEU A 102 8.44 2.09 -3.81
C LEU A 102 8.89 3.05 -2.70
N ARG A 103 9.39 4.22 -3.06
CA ARG A 103 9.80 5.27 -2.12
C ARG A 103 8.58 5.91 -1.45
N VAL A 104 8.52 5.81 -0.13
CA VAL A 104 7.33 6.28 0.62
C VAL A 104 7.19 7.81 0.61
N GLU A 105 8.29 8.56 0.44
CA GLU A 105 8.25 10.02 0.25
C GLU A 105 7.59 10.44 -1.07
N VAL A 106 7.61 9.59 -2.09
CA VAL A 106 6.95 9.88 -3.38
C VAL A 106 5.47 9.54 -3.27
N LEU A 107 5.15 8.37 -2.70
CA LEU A 107 3.77 7.97 -2.42
C LEU A 107 3.02 9.03 -1.59
N ALA A 108 3.71 9.65 -0.64
CA ALA A 108 3.17 10.72 0.21
C ALA A 108 2.56 11.92 -0.53
N LYS A 109 2.99 12.16 -1.78
CA LYS A 109 2.47 13.25 -2.61
C LYS A 109 1.06 12.95 -3.12
N TYR A 110 0.68 11.68 -3.16
CA TYR A 110 -0.60 11.19 -3.68
C TYR A 110 -1.51 10.81 -2.53
N THR A 111 -1.97 11.82 -1.80
CA THR A 111 -2.94 11.65 -0.71
C THR A 111 -4.26 12.30 -1.05
N GLU A 112 -5.33 11.73 -0.51
CA GLU A 112 -6.64 12.37 -0.53
C GLU A 112 -6.55 13.73 0.21
N PRO A 113 -7.27 14.76 -0.27
CA PRO A 113 -7.16 16.12 0.27
C PRO A 113 -7.69 16.23 1.72
N GLU A 114 -8.63 15.36 2.09
CA GLU A 114 -9.25 15.34 3.42
C GLU A 114 -8.77 14.13 4.22
N ALA A 115 -8.47 14.36 5.50
CA ALA A 115 -8.17 13.29 6.42
C ALA A 115 -9.46 12.52 6.80
N HIS A 116 -9.38 11.21 6.82
CA HIS A 116 -10.44 10.32 7.28
C HIS A 116 -10.13 9.85 8.70
N LYS A 117 -10.91 10.34 9.68
CA LYS A 117 -10.73 10.00 11.11
C LYS A 117 -9.30 10.24 11.63
N GLY A 118 -8.73 11.39 11.27
CA GLY A 118 -7.36 11.77 11.62
C GLY A 118 -6.27 11.18 10.72
N TRP A 119 -6.58 10.15 9.92
CA TRP A 119 -5.63 9.58 8.97
C TRP A 119 -5.68 10.28 7.63
N ARG A 120 -4.51 10.57 7.03
CA ARG A 120 -4.44 10.78 5.59
C ARG A 120 -4.48 9.42 4.89
N LEU A 121 -5.18 9.34 3.77
CA LEU A 121 -5.17 8.15 2.92
C LEU A 121 -4.42 8.46 1.64
N LEU A 122 -3.73 7.45 1.10
CA LEU A 122 -3.25 7.52 -0.29
C LEU A 122 -4.45 7.57 -1.22
N THR A 123 -4.31 8.20 -2.40
CA THR A 123 -5.31 8.04 -3.46
C THR A 123 -5.45 6.56 -3.81
N ILE A 124 -6.60 6.18 -4.37
CA ILE A 124 -6.86 4.77 -4.68
C ILE A 124 -5.80 4.17 -5.61
N GLU A 125 -5.24 4.96 -6.54
CA GLU A 125 -4.16 4.58 -7.44
C GLU A 125 -2.85 4.31 -6.68
N ALA A 126 -2.43 5.27 -5.85
CA ALA A 126 -1.20 5.14 -5.08
C ALA A 126 -1.29 3.98 -4.07
N HIS A 127 -2.44 3.81 -3.43
CA HIS A 127 -2.67 2.66 -2.54
C HIS A 127 -2.64 1.33 -3.30
N THR A 128 -3.27 1.28 -4.48
CA THR A 128 -3.24 0.09 -5.35
C THR A 128 -1.81 -0.29 -5.71
N VAL A 129 -0.96 0.68 -6.03
CA VAL A 129 0.48 0.46 -6.30
C VAL A 129 1.19 -0.17 -5.09
N THR A 130 0.89 0.26 -3.85
CA THR A 130 1.48 -0.39 -2.66
C THR A 130 1.07 -1.86 -2.52
N LYS A 131 -0.15 -2.20 -2.93
CA LYS A 131 -0.66 -3.57 -2.90
C LYS A 131 -0.09 -4.43 -4.03
N LEU A 132 0.17 -3.85 -5.20
CA LEU A 132 0.91 -4.52 -6.27
C LEU A 132 2.32 -4.92 -5.81
N ALA A 133 3.03 -4.06 -5.07
CA ALA A 133 4.31 -4.41 -4.49
C ALA A 133 4.20 -5.62 -3.55
N ALA A 134 3.21 -5.60 -2.65
CA ALA A 134 3.01 -6.68 -1.70
C ALA A 134 2.72 -8.05 -2.36
N ILE A 135 1.79 -8.12 -3.33
CA ILE A 135 1.47 -9.40 -3.98
C ILE A 135 2.64 -9.94 -4.81
N LEU A 136 3.45 -9.05 -5.39
CA LEU A 136 4.61 -9.45 -6.18
C LEU A 136 5.68 -10.13 -5.32
N ASP A 137 5.83 -9.74 -4.06
CA ASP A 137 6.88 -10.26 -3.16
C ASP A 137 6.51 -11.52 -2.40
N ARG A 138 5.24 -11.69 -2.07
CA ARG A 138 4.76 -12.84 -1.27
C ARG A 138 3.57 -13.58 -1.90
N PRO A 139 3.63 -13.94 -3.20
CA PRO A 139 2.47 -14.46 -3.95
C PRO A 139 1.89 -15.75 -3.39
N ASP A 140 2.72 -16.59 -2.76
CA ASP A 140 2.34 -17.93 -2.28
C ASP A 140 2.01 -17.97 -0.78
N SER A 141 1.83 -16.81 -0.14
CA SER A 141 1.47 -16.70 1.27
C SER A 141 -0.02 -16.42 1.48
N LEU A 142 -0.54 -16.70 2.69
CA LEU A 142 -1.91 -16.27 3.07
C LEU A 142 -2.07 -14.74 2.97
N LYS A 143 -1.03 -13.98 3.32
CA LYS A 143 -1.02 -12.52 3.13
C LYS A 143 -1.12 -12.16 1.64
N GLY A 144 -0.43 -12.88 0.75
CA GLY A 144 -0.53 -12.70 -0.70
C GLY A 144 -1.92 -13.00 -1.26
N GLN A 145 -2.62 -14.02 -0.75
CA GLN A 145 -4.02 -14.29 -1.12
C GLN A 145 -4.96 -13.16 -0.68
N LYS A 146 -4.77 -12.66 0.55
CA LYS A 146 -5.51 -11.48 1.06
C LYS A 146 -5.25 -10.26 0.16
N ASP A 147 -3.99 -9.95 -0.12
CA ASP A 147 -3.61 -8.83 -1.00
C ASP A 147 -4.24 -8.96 -2.41
N ALA A 148 -4.34 -10.18 -2.96
CA ALA A 148 -5.02 -10.43 -4.24
C ALA A 148 -6.52 -10.10 -4.19
N GLY A 149 -7.21 -10.50 -3.11
CA GLY A 149 -8.63 -10.18 -2.90
C GLY A 149 -8.87 -8.68 -2.71
N GLU A 150 -7.97 -7.99 -2.01
CA GLU A 150 -7.98 -6.54 -1.86
C GLU A 150 -7.77 -5.81 -3.19
N LEU A 151 -6.76 -6.22 -3.96
CA LEU A 151 -6.49 -5.68 -5.30
C LEU A 151 -7.68 -5.85 -6.24
N LEU A 152 -8.36 -7.00 -6.21
CA LEU A 152 -9.57 -7.19 -7.00
C LEU A 152 -10.68 -6.18 -6.62
N ARG A 153 -10.85 -5.87 -5.32
CA ARG A 153 -11.83 -4.87 -4.87
C ARG A 153 -11.46 -3.46 -5.32
N LEU A 154 -10.19 -3.07 -5.15
CA LEU A 154 -9.66 -1.79 -5.61
C LEU A 154 -9.87 -1.63 -7.13
N ILE A 155 -9.46 -2.62 -7.91
CA ILE A 155 -9.66 -2.62 -9.37
C ILE A 155 -11.14 -2.47 -9.74
N LYS A 156 -12.05 -3.16 -9.05
CA LYS A 156 -13.50 -3.05 -9.29
C LYS A 156 -14.09 -1.69 -8.89
N LYS A 157 -13.45 -0.97 -7.97
CA LYS A 157 -13.82 0.40 -7.61
C LYS A 157 -13.48 1.42 -8.72
N GLY A 158 -12.58 1.06 -9.63
CA GLY A 158 -12.27 1.85 -10.83
C GLY A 158 -10.96 2.62 -10.77
N VAL A 159 -9.87 1.97 -10.33
CA VAL A 159 -8.52 2.55 -10.34
C VAL A 159 -8.13 2.94 -11.77
N ASP A 160 -7.69 4.19 -11.96
CA ASP A 160 -7.18 4.66 -13.25
C ASP A 160 -5.80 4.07 -13.54
N ALA A 161 -5.68 3.35 -14.66
CA ALA A 161 -4.47 2.66 -15.06
C ALA A 161 -3.30 3.62 -15.33
N ARG A 162 -3.56 4.78 -15.97
CA ARG A 162 -2.53 5.75 -16.33
C ARG A 162 -1.98 6.41 -15.09
N VAL A 163 -2.86 6.92 -14.23
CA VAL A 163 -2.46 7.58 -12.98
C VAL A 163 -1.71 6.60 -12.07
N ALA A 164 -2.17 5.36 -11.93
CA ALA A 164 -1.46 4.35 -11.15
C ALA A 164 -0.07 4.01 -11.72
N CYS A 165 0.07 3.93 -13.05
CA CYS A 165 1.36 3.69 -13.69
C CYS A 165 2.31 4.88 -13.56
N ASP A 166 1.80 6.12 -13.65
CA ASP A 166 2.59 7.33 -13.43
C ASP A 166 3.12 7.39 -11.99
N VAL A 167 2.26 7.11 -11.01
CA VAL A 167 2.67 6.99 -9.60
C VAL A 167 3.74 5.91 -9.43
N LEU A 168 3.55 4.75 -10.07
CA LEU A 168 4.47 3.63 -9.97
C LEU A 168 5.86 3.96 -10.54
N VAL A 169 5.92 4.57 -11.72
CA VAL A 169 7.17 5.01 -12.36
C VAL A 169 7.86 6.10 -11.54
N GLU A 170 7.11 7.06 -10.98
CA GLU A 170 7.71 8.09 -10.12
C GLU A 170 8.22 7.49 -8.81
N ALA A 171 7.47 6.57 -8.19
CA ALA A 171 7.78 6.07 -6.86
C ALA A 171 8.88 4.99 -6.83
N THR A 172 9.05 4.22 -7.92
CA THR A 172 10.02 3.12 -7.93
C THR A 172 11.46 3.60 -7.71
N ALA A 173 12.22 2.83 -6.94
CA ALA A 173 13.68 2.89 -6.90
C ALA A 173 14.33 1.65 -7.56
N GLY A 174 13.52 0.79 -8.17
CA GLY A 174 13.96 -0.31 -9.02
C GLY A 174 14.07 0.10 -10.49
N PRO A 175 14.43 -0.85 -11.38
CA PRO A 175 14.48 -0.62 -12.82
C PRO A 175 13.07 -0.28 -13.35
N VAL A 176 12.94 0.86 -14.04
CA VAL A 176 11.65 1.32 -14.58
C VAL A 176 11.21 0.49 -15.78
N GLU A 177 12.17 -0.05 -16.53
CA GLU A 177 11.97 -0.93 -17.67
C GLU A 177 11.29 -2.26 -17.31
N ASP A 178 11.41 -2.70 -16.05
CA ASP A 178 10.78 -3.93 -15.56
C ASP A 178 9.30 -3.75 -15.22
N ILE A 179 8.81 -2.50 -15.11
CA ILE A 179 7.46 -2.20 -14.63
C ILE A 179 6.36 -2.87 -15.47
N PRO A 180 6.38 -2.83 -16.82
CA PRO A 180 5.34 -3.49 -17.62
C PRO A 180 5.23 -5.00 -17.33
N ASP A 181 6.36 -5.69 -17.20
CA ASP A 181 6.40 -7.13 -16.91
C ASP A 181 5.94 -7.43 -15.47
N LEU A 182 6.31 -6.59 -14.51
CA LEU A 182 5.85 -6.70 -13.13
C LEU A 182 4.35 -6.48 -13.01
N ILE A 183 3.78 -5.52 -13.74
CA ILE A 183 2.32 -5.32 -13.84
C ILE A 183 1.66 -6.56 -14.45
N GLN A 184 2.19 -7.07 -15.57
CA GLN A 184 1.65 -8.27 -16.19
C GLN A 184 1.60 -9.42 -15.20
N ARG A 185 2.70 -9.66 -14.47
CA ARG A 185 2.78 -10.70 -13.45
C ARG A 185 1.79 -10.46 -12.31
N ALA A 186 1.66 -9.23 -11.82
CA ALA A 186 0.73 -8.91 -10.74
C ALA A 186 -0.73 -9.22 -11.13
N PHE A 187 -1.16 -8.86 -12.34
CA PHE A 187 -2.51 -9.18 -12.82
C PHE A 187 -2.78 -10.68 -12.94
N LEU A 188 -1.78 -11.46 -13.36
CA LEU A 188 -1.89 -12.92 -13.37
C LEU A 188 -2.07 -13.48 -11.95
N LEU A 189 -1.27 -12.98 -10.99
CA LEU A 189 -1.38 -13.36 -9.59
C LEU A 189 -2.74 -12.97 -8.98
N ILE A 190 -3.25 -11.78 -9.29
CA ILE A 190 -4.58 -11.35 -8.84
C ILE A 190 -5.64 -12.31 -9.37
N ALA A 191 -5.62 -12.63 -10.67
CA ALA A 191 -6.61 -13.53 -11.27
C ALA A 191 -6.57 -14.95 -10.69
N GLU A 192 -5.38 -15.43 -10.32
CA GLU A 192 -5.17 -16.75 -9.73
C GLU A 192 -5.60 -16.81 -8.25
N LYS A 193 -5.16 -15.83 -7.45
CA LYS A 193 -5.20 -15.91 -5.97
C LYS A 193 -6.40 -15.21 -5.32
N SER A 194 -7.09 -14.32 -6.02
CA SER A 194 -8.20 -13.52 -5.45
C SER A 194 -9.53 -14.26 -5.28
N GLY A 195 -9.65 -15.50 -5.78
CA GLY A 195 -10.94 -16.17 -5.91
C GLY A 195 -11.82 -15.63 -7.06
N ALA A 196 -11.23 -14.88 -8.00
CA ALA A 196 -11.91 -14.29 -9.15
C ALA A 196 -12.79 -15.30 -9.92
N ASN A 197 -14.05 -14.93 -10.15
CA ASN A 197 -14.96 -15.70 -10.98
C ASN A 197 -14.67 -15.48 -12.49
N LYS A 198 -15.44 -16.14 -13.37
CA LYS A 198 -15.24 -16.05 -14.83
C LYS A 198 -15.35 -14.62 -15.36
N ALA A 199 -16.25 -13.80 -14.84
CA ALA A 199 -16.40 -12.41 -15.24
C ALA A 199 -15.23 -11.55 -14.74
N ASP A 200 -14.83 -11.73 -13.48
CA ASP A 200 -13.68 -11.04 -12.90
C ASP A 200 -12.40 -11.36 -13.69
N ARG A 201 -12.16 -12.62 -14.06
CA ARG A 201 -10.99 -13.01 -14.86
C ARG A 201 -10.95 -12.36 -16.24
N ARG A 202 -12.11 -12.20 -16.91
CA ARG A 202 -12.19 -11.51 -18.20
C ARG A 202 -11.91 -10.02 -18.05
N MET A 203 -12.44 -9.40 -17.00
CA MET A 203 -12.18 -8.00 -16.67
C MET A 203 -10.68 -7.80 -16.38
N LEU A 204 -10.09 -8.63 -15.53
CA LEU A 204 -8.66 -8.58 -15.21
C LEU A 204 -7.78 -8.78 -16.44
N ASP A 205 -8.12 -9.69 -17.35
CA ASP A 205 -7.34 -9.88 -18.58
C ASP A 205 -7.44 -8.69 -19.55
N ARG A 206 -8.59 -8.00 -19.60
CA ARG A 206 -8.72 -6.74 -20.34
C ARG A 206 -7.87 -5.64 -19.69
N LEU A 207 -8.05 -5.42 -18.39
CA LEU A 207 -7.34 -4.39 -17.64
C LEU A 207 -5.84 -4.63 -17.59
N ARG A 208 -5.39 -5.88 -17.58
CA ARG A 208 -3.96 -6.23 -17.67
C ARG A 208 -3.33 -5.62 -18.92
N ARG A 209 -4.00 -5.68 -20.08
CA ARG A 209 -3.46 -5.09 -21.32
C ARG A 209 -3.43 -3.58 -21.22
N GLU A 210 -4.53 -3.00 -20.76
CA GLU A 210 -4.65 -1.55 -20.54
C GLU A 210 -3.57 -1.00 -19.60
N TRP A 211 -3.30 -1.70 -18.49
CA TRP A 211 -2.25 -1.34 -17.53
C TRP A 211 -0.84 -1.56 -18.09
N VAL A 212 -0.60 -2.62 -18.86
CA VAL A 212 0.70 -2.83 -19.53
C VAL A 212 0.97 -1.73 -20.55
N ASP A 213 -0.03 -1.34 -21.34
CA ASP A 213 0.09 -0.24 -22.31
C ASP A 213 0.35 1.10 -21.59
N ALA A 214 -0.40 1.37 -20.51
CA ALA A 214 -0.22 2.56 -19.68
C ALA A 214 1.18 2.60 -19.02
N ALA A 215 1.69 1.46 -18.57
CA ALA A 215 3.03 1.34 -18.01
C ALA A 215 4.11 1.65 -19.03
N GLN A 216 3.99 1.12 -20.25
CA GLN A 216 4.92 1.43 -21.34
C GLN A 216 4.87 2.92 -21.71
N ASP A 217 3.69 3.53 -21.74
CA ASP A 217 3.54 4.97 -21.95
C ASP A 217 4.23 5.79 -20.85
N ALA A 218 4.05 5.40 -19.59
CA ALA A 218 4.64 6.07 -18.43
C ALA A 218 6.18 5.98 -18.44
N VAL A 219 6.75 4.79 -18.70
CA VAL A 219 8.21 4.60 -18.81
C VAL A 219 8.78 5.48 -19.93
N ARG A 220 8.19 5.45 -21.13
CA ARG A 220 8.62 6.29 -22.26
C ARG A 220 8.51 7.79 -21.99
N SER A 221 7.60 8.20 -21.11
CA SER A 221 7.40 9.60 -20.75
C SER A 221 8.40 10.04 -19.67
N GLY A 222 8.70 9.17 -18.70
CA GLY A 222 9.74 9.39 -17.70
C GLY A 222 11.14 9.50 -18.30
N GLU A 223 11.47 8.66 -19.30
CA GLU A 223 12.75 8.72 -20.04
C GLU A 223 12.95 10.06 -20.77
N ARG A 224 11.87 10.70 -21.23
CA ARG A 224 11.93 11.99 -21.94
C ARG A 224 12.18 13.20 -21.03
N ILE A 225 12.02 13.04 -19.72
CA ILE A 225 12.21 14.12 -18.73
C ILE A 225 13.65 14.14 -18.19
N LEU A 226 14.39 13.03 -18.28
CA LEU A 226 15.80 12.98 -17.94
C LEU A 226 16.63 13.41 -19.18
N PRO A 227 17.36 14.53 -19.15
CA PRO A 227 18.29 14.83 -20.24
C PRO A 227 19.33 13.70 -20.34
N PRO A 228 19.88 13.45 -21.54
CA PRO A 228 21.00 12.52 -21.66
C PRO A 228 22.11 12.99 -20.72
N PHE A 229 22.65 12.06 -19.94
CA PHE A 229 23.85 12.31 -19.16
C PHE A 229 24.98 12.66 -20.13
N ASP A 230 25.41 13.92 -20.13
CA ASP A 230 26.70 14.35 -20.69
C ASP A 230 27.84 14.02 -19.72
#